data_AF-A0AA44S527-F1
#
_entry.id   AF-A0AA44S527-F1
#
_cell.length_a   1.000
_cell.length_b   1.000
_cell.length_c   1.000
_cell.angle_alpha   90.00
_cell.angle_beta   90.00
_cell.angle_gamma   90.00
#
_symmetry.space_group_name_H-M   'P 1'
#
loop_
_entity.id
_entity.type
_entity.pdbx_description
1 polymer ?
#
loop_
_entity_poly.entity_id
_entity_poly.type
_entity_poly.pdbx_seq_one_letter_code
_entity_poly.pdbx_strand_id
1 'polypeptide(L)'
;LAFLRNLTENGVFIDSTPDPDHFDSVRPDLAQMTRKTVNILTEKGHKSIGFIGGTYKNPNTNQDEMDIREQTFRSYMREKAML
;
A
#
# COMPACT_ATOMS: atom_id res chain seq x y z
N LEU A 1 12.81 -17.23 -3.59
CA LEU A 1 11.91 -17.89 -2.62
C LEU A 1 12.27 -19.34 -2.34
N ALA A 2 12.71 -20.14 -3.34
CA ALA A 2 13.15 -21.53 -3.12
C ALA A 2 14.17 -21.71 -1.98
N PHE A 3 15.13 -20.79 -1.86
CA PHE A 3 16.07 -20.77 -0.73
C PHE A 3 15.38 -20.69 0.64
N LEU A 4 14.36 -19.85 0.79
CA LEU A 4 13.61 -19.70 2.04
C LEU A 4 12.81 -20.96 2.38
N ARG A 5 12.22 -21.61 1.37
CA ARG A 5 11.50 -22.89 1.53
C ARG A 5 12.41 -24.01 2.03
N ASN A 6 13.69 -23.99 1.64
CA ASN A 6 14.69 -24.95 2.15
C ASN A 6 15.15 -24.65 3.57
N LEU A 7 14.99 -23.42 4.07
CA LEU A 7 15.36 -23.05 5.43
C LEU A 7 14.27 -23.39 6.44
N THR A 8 12.99 -23.18 6.06
CA THR A 8 11.85 -23.43 6.93
C THR A 8 10.56 -23.59 6.11
N GLU A 9 9.70 -24.50 6.56
CA GLU A 9 8.30 -24.61 6.10
C GLU A 9 7.37 -23.63 6.83
N ASN A 10 7.80 -23.12 7.99
CA ASN A 10 7.03 -22.19 8.82
C ASN A 10 7.64 -20.80 8.71
N GLY A 11 6.96 -19.90 7.99
CA GLY A 11 7.41 -18.53 7.80
C GLY A 11 6.23 -17.59 7.54
N VAL A 12 6.39 -16.33 7.94
CA VAL A 12 5.39 -15.27 7.72
C VAL A 12 6.09 -14.07 7.11
N PHE A 13 5.57 -13.58 5.99
CA PHE A 13 6.03 -12.32 5.39
C PHE A 13 5.33 -11.13 6.04
N ILE A 14 6.10 -10.07 6.29
CA ILE A 14 5.57 -8.78 6.73
C ILE A 14 5.56 -7.84 5.52
N ASP A 15 4.47 -7.09 5.38
CA ASP A 15 4.24 -6.04 4.36
C ASP A 15 4.23 -6.49 2.90
N SER A 16 4.50 -7.76 2.61
CA SER A 16 4.50 -8.34 1.26
C SER A 16 3.90 -9.74 1.26
N THR A 17 3.46 -10.19 0.08
CA THR A 17 2.95 -11.56 -0.14
C THR A 17 3.60 -12.13 -1.39
N PRO A 18 4.90 -12.46 -1.33
CA PRO A 18 5.64 -12.90 -2.52
C PRO A 18 5.34 -14.37 -2.88
N ASP A 19 4.81 -15.17 -1.96
CA ASP A 19 4.60 -16.61 -2.12
C ASP A 19 3.41 -17.13 -1.29
N PRO A 20 2.17 -16.75 -1.65
CA PRO A 20 0.99 -17.04 -0.84
C PRO A 20 0.67 -18.53 -0.71
N ASP A 21 1.18 -19.38 -1.60
CA ASP A 21 0.92 -20.82 -1.57
C ASP A 21 1.75 -21.55 -0.50
N HIS A 22 2.80 -20.90 0.04
CA HIS A 22 3.77 -21.55 0.95
C HIS A 22 3.94 -20.81 2.27
N PHE A 23 3.69 -19.50 2.30
CA PHE A 23 3.91 -18.68 3.49
C PHE A 23 2.74 -17.75 3.74
N ASP A 24 2.36 -17.63 5.00
CA ASP A 24 1.40 -16.63 5.44
C ASP A 24 1.98 -15.22 5.30
N SER A 25 1.11 -14.22 5.31
CA SER A 25 1.52 -12.82 5.26
C SER A 25 0.68 -11.96 6.19
N VAL A 26 1.33 -11.03 6.89
CA VAL A 26 0.65 -9.97 7.65
C VAL A 26 0.91 -8.65 6.93
N ARG A 27 -0.19 -7.99 6.53
CA ARG A 27 -0.13 -6.74 5.78
C ARG A 27 -1.10 -5.71 6.37
N PRO A 28 -0.67 -4.45 6.54
CA PRO A 28 -1.60 -3.37 6.86
C PRO A 28 -2.50 -3.07 5.66
N ASP A 29 -3.75 -2.71 5.92
CA ASP A 29 -4.66 -2.19 4.89
C ASP A 29 -4.33 -0.71 4.59
N LEU A 30 -3.28 -0.50 3.83
CA LEU A 30 -2.79 0.84 3.45
C LEU A 30 -3.84 1.64 2.68
N ALA A 31 -4.71 0.98 1.92
CA ALA A 31 -5.78 1.63 1.19
C ALA A 31 -6.83 2.19 2.17
N GLN A 32 -7.31 1.37 3.10
CA GLN A 32 -8.25 1.82 4.13
C GLN A 32 -7.64 2.94 4.99
N MET A 33 -6.38 2.80 5.42
CA MET A 33 -5.70 3.84 6.19
C MET A 33 -5.65 5.17 5.44
N THR A 34 -5.34 5.13 4.15
CA THR A 34 -5.29 6.34 3.30
C THR A 34 -6.67 6.99 3.19
N ARG A 35 -7.73 6.21 2.89
CA ARG A 35 -9.10 6.73 2.82
C ARG A 35 -9.55 7.34 4.15
N LYS A 36 -9.23 6.68 5.27
CA LYS A 36 -9.55 7.15 6.61
C LYS A 36 -8.87 8.48 6.93
N THR A 37 -7.60 8.64 6.58
CA THR A 37 -6.88 9.92 6.75
C THR A 37 -7.54 11.04 5.94
N VAL A 38 -7.90 10.81 4.68
CA VAL A 38 -8.61 11.80 3.86
C VAL A 38 -9.96 12.18 4.50
N ASN A 39 -10.72 11.22 5.01
CA ASN A 39 -11.99 11.49 5.69
C ASN A 39 -11.79 12.37 6.93
N ILE A 40 -10.83 12.03 7.80
CA ILE A 40 -10.52 12.82 9.00
C ILE A 40 -10.18 14.27 8.63
N LEU A 41 -9.40 14.49 7.58
CA LEU A 41 -9.04 15.84 7.14
C LEU A 41 -10.26 16.58 6.58
N THR A 42 -11.10 15.90 5.79
CA THR A 42 -12.31 16.49 5.21
C THR A 42 -13.33 16.84 6.29
N GLU A 43 -13.53 15.97 7.29
CA GLU A 43 -14.40 16.18 8.45
C GLU A 43 -13.95 17.38 9.30
N LYS A 44 -12.64 17.65 9.35
CA LYS A 44 -12.06 18.85 9.97
C LYS A 44 -12.20 20.12 9.13
N GLY A 45 -12.81 20.04 7.95
CA GLY A 45 -13.05 21.17 7.06
C GLY A 45 -11.91 21.51 6.11
N HIS A 46 -10.88 20.66 5.98
CA HIS A 46 -9.81 20.86 5.00
C HIS A 46 -10.34 20.58 3.58
N LYS A 47 -10.15 21.56 2.67
CA LYS A 47 -10.67 21.49 1.28
C LYS A 47 -9.59 21.26 0.23
N SER A 48 -8.34 21.59 0.55
CA SER A 48 -7.18 21.42 -0.33
C SER A 48 -6.16 20.56 0.39
N ILE A 49 -6.00 19.32 -0.07
CA ILE A 49 -5.16 18.31 0.58
C ILE A 49 -4.11 17.87 -0.44
N GLY A 50 -2.83 18.01 -0.10
CA GLY A 50 -1.71 17.52 -0.91
C GLY A 50 -1.20 16.18 -0.39
N PHE A 51 -0.73 15.32 -1.29
CA PHE A 51 -0.04 14.08 -0.95
C PHE A 51 1.46 14.24 -1.18
N ILE A 52 2.27 13.86 -0.19
CA ILE A 52 3.72 13.78 -0.27
C ILE A 52 4.10 12.33 0.04
N GLY A 53 4.68 11.63 -0.93
CA GLY A 53 5.09 10.24 -0.82
C GLY A 53 6.23 9.90 -1.76
N GLY A 54 6.70 8.66 -1.69
CA GLY A 54 7.73 8.11 -2.58
C GLY A 54 7.15 7.14 -3.61
N THR A 55 8.00 6.67 -4.52
CA THR A 55 7.68 5.59 -5.46
C THR A 55 7.83 4.22 -4.81
N TYR A 56 7.08 3.24 -5.29
CA TYR A 56 7.29 1.84 -4.99
C TYR A 56 8.29 1.26 -5.98
N LYS A 57 9.46 0.80 -5.51
CA LYS A 57 10.41 0.09 -6.36
C LYS A 57 9.97 -1.36 -6.51
N ASN A 58 9.44 -1.73 -7.68
CA ASN A 58 9.01 -3.09 -7.92
C ASN A 58 10.23 -4.04 -7.95
N PRO A 59 10.31 -5.04 -7.07
CA PRO A 59 11.48 -5.93 -6.97
C PRO A 59 11.59 -6.90 -8.16
N ASN A 60 10.51 -7.12 -8.90
CA ASN A 60 10.49 -8.01 -10.06
C ASN A 60 10.90 -7.29 -11.36
N THR A 61 10.46 -6.04 -11.54
CA THR A 61 10.75 -5.26 -12.76
C THR A 61 11.91 -4.28 -12.58
N ASN A 62 12.29 -4.01 -11.33
CA ASN A 62 13.23 -2.95 -10.94
C ASN A 62 12.79 -1.55 -11.43
N GLN A 63 11.51 -1.37 -11.73
CA GLN A 63 10.94 -0.10 -12.15
C GLN A 63 10.26 0.61 -10.98
N ASP A 64 10.18 1.93 -11.10
CA ASP A 64 9.43 2.74 -10.16
C ASP A 64 7.96 2.71 -10.54
N GLU A 65 7.13 2.30 -9.59
CA GLU A 65 5.69 2.24 -9.71
C GLU A 65 5.04 3.15 -8.67
N MET A 66 3.77 3.47 -8.88
CA MET A 66 3.03 4.30 -7.93
C MET A 66 2.77 3.51 -6.65
N ASP A 67 3.08 4.08 -5.49
CA ASP A 67 2.78 3.46 -4.20
C ASP A 67 1.25 3.32 -4.00
N ILE A 68 0.80 2.23 -3.36
CA ILE A 68 -0.63 1.98 -3.11
C ILE A 68 -1.32 3.12 -2.36
N ARG A 69 -0.61 3.83 -1.48
CA ARG A 69 -1.13 5.00 -0.76
C ARG A 69 -1.36 6.15 -1.73
N GLU A 70 -0.45 6.39 -2.66
CA GLU A 70 -0.64 7.42 -3.69
C GLU A 70 -1.78 7.06 -4.65
N GLN A 71 -1.82 5.80 -5.12
CA GLN A 71 -2.90 5.31 -5.97
C GLN A 71 -4.26 5.51 -5.29
N THR A 72 -4.37 5.13 -4.02
CA THR A 72 -5.59 5.25 -3.22
C THR A 72 -5.95 6.71 -2.96
N PHE A 73 -4.96 7.55 -2.62
CA PHE A 73 -5.20 8.98 -2.42
C PHE A 73 -5.79 9.62 -3.68
N ARG A 74 -5.17 9.40 -4.84
CA ARG A 74 -5.61 9.99 -6.11
C ARG A 74 -6.99 9.51 -6.53
N SER A 75 -7.27 8.20 -6.42
CA SER A 75 -8.59 7.68 -6.76
C SER A 75 -9.65 8.22 -5.80
N TYR A 76 -9.38 8.23 -4.50
CA TYR A 76 -10.36 8.66 -3.51
C TYR A 76 -10.64 10.16 -3.52
N MET A 77 -9.62 10.99 -3.77
CA MET A 77 -9.81 12.43 -3.94
C MET A 77 -10.64 12.75 -5.20
N ARG A 78 -10.48 11.98 -6.28
CA ARG A 78 -11.36 12.10 -7.47
C ARG A 78 -12.80 11.67 -7.16
N GLU A 79 -13.00 10.57 -6.44
CA GLU A 79 -14.32 10.13 -5.98
C GLU A 79 -15.04 11.22 -5.16
N LYS A 80 -14.29 12.03 -4.40
CA LYS A 80 -14.80 13.17 -3.63
C LYS A 80 -14.88 14.49 -4.40
N ALA A 81 -14.51 14.52 -5.68
CA ALA A 81 -14.40 15.74 -6.50
C ALA A 81 -13.45 16.81 -5.89
N MET A 82 -12.34 16.36 -5.30
CA MET A 82 -11.31 17.20 -4.66
C MET A 82 -9.95 17.13 -5.38
N LEU A 83 -9.91 16.60 -6.61
CA LEU A 83 -8.72 16.51 -7.46
C LEU A 83 -9.05 16.97 -8.89
#